data_AF-A0A0M3D4M8-F1
#
_entry.id   AF-A0A0M3D4M8-F1
#
_cell.length_a   1.000
_cell.length_b   1.000
_cell.length_c   1.000
_cell.angle_alpha   90.00
_cell.angle_beta   90.00
_cell.angle_gamma   90.00
#
_symmetry.space_group_name_H-M   'P 1'
#
loop_
_entity.id
_entity.type
_entity.pdbx_description
1 polymer ?
#
loop_
_entity_poly.entity_id
_entity_poly.type
_entity_poly.pdbx_seq_one_letter_code
_entity_poly.pdbx_strand_id
1 'polypeptide(L)'
;MPTYQYFPARYEGPIRTLLLDANVTAHLDTIARKGTEYADGVVNRRMADLVRRLDADARVLPGLGAGEGVMRRAGLQDVSNYRRRSENAQELLAGDRSRITAWLEGEALPDPRVPGDAEHPSEIGTEEFEIVRENLLIPSYAVMLKAYQLYLQGRSPESGFRVLAGFAEELFARGSREVLLGALLLAGNHTGREMALNIMKLREQKDLASTLDALWNTSFDLTHSRVATMPSLPEFRGAFEVPCVFVTDDRHLGRFLQILQPAGAMSMKRGGGITGDHAYLKRVLQDGMLAKVVEIVEAGNDRALNETTDVEDMARIRRYRARAYADQLEGWLAERLDG
;
A
#
# COMPACT_ATOMS: atom_id res chain seq x y z
N MET A 1 -14.13 14.76 9.16
CA MET A 1 -13.19 15.86 8.82
C MET A 1 -12.90 15.76 7.33
N PRO A 2 -13.01 16.82 6.51
CA PRO A 2 -12.89 16.73 5.06
C PRO A 2 -11.43 16.95 4.64
N THR A 3 -10.51 16.16 5.19
CA THR A 3 -9.13 16.07 4.72
C THR A 3 -8.89 14.66 4.20
N TYR A 4 -7.86 14.49 3.37
CA TYR A 4 -7.34 13.14 3.14
C TYR A 4 -6.80 12.54 4.43
N GLN A 5 -6.61 11.22 4.43
CA GLN A 5 -5.98 10.51 5.51
C GLN A 5 -4.49 10.39 5.22
N TYR A 6 -3.67 10.83 6.17
CA TYR A 6 -2.21 10.86 6.06
C TYR A 6 -1.60 9.77 6.94
N PHE A 7 -0.58 9.10 6.43
CA PHE A 7 0.17 8.09 7.16
C PHE A 7 1.69 8.23 6.92
N PRO A 8 2.52 8.33 7.97
CA PRO A 8 2.15 8.35 9.38
C PRO A 8 1.29 9.58 9.71
N ALA A 9 0.33 9.42 10.63
CA ALA A 9 -0.59 10.50 11.00
C ALA A 9 0.10 11.64 11.76
N ARG A 10 1.28 11.36 12.35
CA ARG A 10 2.14 12.31 13.04
C ARG A 10 3.47 12.36 12.30
N TYR A 11 3.81 13.52 11.79
CA TYR A 11 5.10 13.87 11.21
C TYR A 11 5.42 15.32 11.57
N GLU A 12 6.71 15.67 11.57
CA GLU A 12 7.18 17.03 11.89
C GLU A 12 7.61 17.74 10.62
N GLY A 13 7.17 19.00 10.45
CA GLY A 13 7.52 19.82 9.29
C GLY A 13 6.68 19.56 8.04
N PRO A 14 6.99 20.27 6.93
CA PRO A 14 6.32 20.09 5.65
C PRO A 14 6.68 18.73 5.01
N ILE A 15 5.76 18.17 4.21
CA ILE A 15 5.96 16.89 3.52
C ILE A 15 7.00 17.08 2.41
N ARG A 16 8.09 16.30 2.43
CA ARG A 16 9.12 16.30 1.37
C ARG A 16 8.95 15.20 0.35
N THR A 17 8.33 14.08 0.72
CA THR A 17 7.94 13.02 -0.22
C THR A 17 6.49 12.65 0.00
N LEU A 18 5.69 12.72 -1.07
CA LEU A 18 4.27 12.46 -1.07
C LEU A 18 3.95 11.22 -1.90
N LEU A 19 3.47 10.16 -1.25
CA LEU A 19 3.00 8.93 -1.88
C LEU A 19 1.46 8.98 -1.94
N LEU A 20 0.90 8.94 -3.14
CA LEU A 20 -0.56 9.02 -3.32
C LEU A 20 -1.17 7.63 -3.48
N ASP A 21 -2.37 7.43 -2.93
CA ASP A 21 -3.21 6.30 -3.36
C ASP A 21 -3.80 6.56 -4.76
N ALA A 22 -4.38 5.52 -5.35
CA ALA A 22 -5.02 5.59 -6.66
C ALA A 22 -6.18 6.60 -6.75
N ASN A 23 -6.93 6.80 -5.65
CA ASN A 23 -8.12 7.64 -5.62
C ASN A 23 -7.75 9.12 -5.59
N VAL A 24 -6.74 9.51 -4.81
CA VAL A 24 -6.18 10.86 -4.77
C VAL A 24 -5.57 11.21 -6.13
N THR A 25 -4.81 10.28 -6.73
CA THR A 25 -4.32 10.44 -8.12
C THR A 25 -5.48 10.66 -9.09
N ALA A 26 -6.58 9.92 -8.97
CA ALA A 26 -7.76 10.08 -9.84
C ALA A 26 -8.50 11.41 -9.64
N HIS A 27 -8.51 11.96 -8.42
CA HIS A 27 -9.03 13.31 -8.17
C HIS A 27 -8.17 14.37 -8.87
N LEU A 28 -6.84 14.32 -8.71
CA LEU A 28 -5.92 15.23 -9.39
C LEU A 28 -6.07 15.15 -10.91
N ASP A 29 -6.21 13.94 -11.45
CA ASP A 29 -6.47 13.73 -12.87
C ASP A 29 -7.79 14.36 -13.35
N THR A 30 -8.83 14.28 -12.52
CA THR A 30 -10.13 14.87 -12.83
C THR A 30 -10.05 16.40 -12.78
N ILE A 31 -9.35 16.95 -11.79
CA ILE A 31 -9.07 18.40 -11.68
C ILE A 31 -8.34 18.88 -12.92
N ALA A 32 -7.24 18.22 -13.31
CA ALA A 32 -6.44 18.61 -14.48
C ALA A 32 -7.27 18.65 -15.78
N ARG A 33 -8.23 17.73 -15.94
CA ARG A 33 -9.07 17.64 -17.15
C ARG A 33 -10.29 18.54 -17.15
N LYS A 34 -10.92 18.74 -16.00
CA LYS A 34 -12.22 19.42 -15.91
C LYS A 34 -12.12 20.83 -15.33
N GLY A 35 -11.00 21.18 -14.68
CA GLY A 35 -10.80 22.47 -14.04
C GLY A 35 -11.99 22.86 -13.15
N THR A 36 -12.55 24.03 -13.40
CA THR A 36 -13.67 24.61 -12.65
C THR A 36 -15.00 23.86 -12.82
N GLU A 37 -15.15 23.01 -13.85
CA GLU A 37 -16.32 22.15 -13.99
C GLU A 37 -16.36 21.04 -12.93
N TYR A 38 -15.22 20.74 -12.29
CA TYR A 38 -15.16 19.81 -11.17
C TYR A 38 -15.49 20.51 -9.84
N ALA A 39 -16.78 20.75 -9.62
CA ALA A 39 -17.30 21.48 -8.47
C ALA A 39 -17.59 20.57 -7.26
N ASP A 40 -16.57 19.88 -6.73
CA ASP A 40 -16.68 19.13 -5.47
C ASP A 40 -16.03 19.90 -4.31
N GLY A 41 -16.86 20.55 -3.49
CA GLY A 41 -16.40 21.33 -2.34
C GLY A 41 -15.72 20.50 -1.24
N VAL A 42 -15.95 19.19 -1.16
CA VAL A 42 -15.20 18.30 -0.26
C VAL A 42 -13.81 18.07 -0.81
N VAL A 43 -13.68 17.75 -2.10
CA VAL A 43 -12.39 17.53 -2.73
C VAL A 43 -11.56 18.81 -2.77
N ASN A 44 -12.17 19.97 -3.05
CA ASN A 44 -11.49 21.26 -2.99
C ASN A 44 -10.86 21.52 -1.60
N ARG A 45 -11.60 21.31 -0.50
CA ARG A 45 -11.05 21.42 0.86
C ARG A 45 -9.93 20.42 1.15
N ARG A 46 -10.07 19.19 0.67
CA ARG A 46 -9.04 18.14 0.83
C ARG A 46 -7.75 18.51 0.09
N MET A 47 -7.87 19.01 -1.14
CA MET A 47 -6.73 19.47 -1.94
C MET A 47 -6.07 20.71 -1.33
N ALA A 48 -6.85 21.67 -0.83
CA ALA A 48 -6.31 22.83 -0.12
C ALA A 48 -5.48 22.41 1.10
N ASP A 49 -5.96 21.46 1.89
CA ASP A 49 -5.20 20.91 3.02
C ASP A 49 -3.94 20.17 2.58
N LEU A 50 -4.00 19.40 1.48
CA LEU A 50 -2.86 18.68 0.91
C LEU A 50 -1.76 19.66 0.46
N VAL A 51 -2.10 20.64 -0.37
CA VAL A 51 -1.17 21.64 -0.91
C VAL A 51 -0.51 22.45 0.22
N ARG A 52 -1.28 22.84 1.24
CA ARG A 52 -0.76 23.59 2.39
C ARG A 52 0.29 22.84 3.22
N ARG A 53 0.28 21.51 3.21
CA ARG A 53 1.22 20.66 3.97
C ARG A 53 2.48 20.32 3.19
N LEU A 54 2.47 20.55 1.88
CA LEU A 54 3.51 20.12 0.96
C LEU A 54 4.66 21.13 0.94
N ASP A 55 5.90 20.65 1.05
CA ASP A 55 7.09 21.48 0.85
C ASP A 55 7.16 22.01 -0.59
N ALA A 56 7.81 23.15 -0.84
CA ALA A 56 7.92 23.74 -2.17
C ALA A 56 8.54 22.75 -3.18
N ASP A 57 9.58 22.02 -2.75
CA ASP A 57 10.34 21.11 -3.60
C ASP A 57 9.98 19.63 -3.33
N ALA A 58 8.78 19.39 -2.79
CA ALA A 58 8.37 18.04 -2.42
C ALA A 58 8.28 17.11 -3.65
N ARG A 59 8.86 15.92 -3.49
CA ARG A 59 8.76 14.84 -4.47
C ARG A 59 7.36 14.21 -4.43
N VAL A 60 6.73 14.04 -5.58
CA VAL A 60 5.38 13.45 -5.69
C VAL A 60 5.41 12.13 -6.44
N LEU A 61 5.00 11.07 -5.76
CA LEU A 61 4.88 9.71 -6.26
C LEU A 61 3.40 9.34 -6.36
N PRO A 62 2.79 9.51 -7.55
CA PRO A 62 1.40 9.12 -7.76
C PRO A 62 1.22 7.61 -7.63
N GLY A 63 0.17 7.21 -6.91
CA GLY A 63 -0.27 5.82 -6.90
C GLY A 63 -0.71 5.42 -8.29
N LEU A 64 -0.24 4.26 -8.76
CA LEU A 64 -0.57 3.72 -10.06
C LEU A 64 -0.05 4.58 -11.25
N GLY A 65 1.26 4.88 -11.28
CA GLY A 65 1.91 5.70 -12.33
C GLY A 65 2.83 5.06 -13.36
N ALA A 66 3.86 5.80 -13.84
CA ALA A 66 4.70 5.39 -14.97
C ALA A 66 5.45 4.05 -14.75
N GLY A 67 5.74 3.69 -13.50
CA GLY A 67 6.30 2.38 -13.12
C GLY A 67 5.27 1.24 -13.06
N GLU A 68 3.97 1.50 -13.31
CA GLU A 68 2.93 0.48 -13.24
C GLU A 68 3.15 -0.70 -14.16
N GLY A 69 3.65 -0.47 -15.38
CA GLY A 69 3.84 -1.56 -16.33
C GLY A 69 4.73 -2.66 -15.75
N VAL A 70 5.73 -2.25 -14.97
CA VAL A 70 6.64 -3.15 -14.25
C VAL A 70 5.97 -3.73 -13.01
N MET A 71 5.18 -2.92 -12.30
CA MET A 71 4.58 -3.23 -10.98
C MET A 71 3.22 -3.93 -11.05
N ARG A 72 2.65 -4.19 -12.23
CA ARG A 72 1.34 -4.83 -12.38
C ARG A 72 1.43 -6.35 -12.32
N ARG A 73 0.34 -6.98 -11.87
CA ARG A 73 0.20 -8.45 -11.79
C ARG A 73 0.19 -9.08 -13.19
N ALA A 74 -0.69 -8.58 -14.04
CA ALA A 74 -0.81 -8.93 -15.46
C ALA A 74 -0.52 -7.69 -16.32
N GLY A 75 -0.17 -7.90 -17.60
CA GLY A 75 0.15 -6.81 -18.53
C GLY A 75 -0.92 -5.71 -18.57
N LEU A 76 -0.49 -4.46 -18.78
CA LEU A 76 -1.39 -3.31 -18.82
C LEU A 76 -2.19 -3.28 -20.12
N GLN A 77 -3.52 -3.27 -20.00
CA GLN A 77 -4.40 -3.00 -21.16
C GLN A 77 -4.51 -1.51 -21.49
N ASP A 78 -4.22 -0.62 -20.54
CA ASP A 78 -4.49 0.82 -20.66
C ASP A 78 -3.34 1.68 -20.07
N VAL A 79 -2.14 1.47 -20.60
CA VAL A 79 -0.90 2.16 -20.17
C VAL A 79 -1.07 3.69 -20.23
N SER A 80 -1.76 4.19 -21.26
CA SER A 80 -1.93 5.62 -21.50
C SER A 80 -2.71 6.30 -20.39
N ASN A 81 -3.75 5.67 -19.82
CA ASN A 81 -4.52 6.28 -18.74
C ASN A 81 -3.75 6.36 -17.42
N TYR A 82 -2.96 5.34 -17.07
CA TYR A 82 -2.13 5.37 -15.84
C TYR A 82 -1.02 6.41 -15.94
N ARG A 83 -0.39 6.47 -17.11
CA ARG A 83 0.62 7.47 -17.41
C ARG A 83 0.05 8.90 -17.32
N ARG A 84 -1.07 9.16 -18.00
CA ARG A 84 -1.78 10.44 -17.97
C ARG A 84 -2.18 10.89 -16.56
N ARG A 85 -2.74 9.97 -15.76
CA ARG A 85 -3.11 10.24 -14.36
C ARG A 85 -1.91 10.70 -13.53
N SER A 86 -0.76 10.09 -13.76
CA SER A 86 0.45 10.39 -13.01
C SER A 86 1.14 11.66 -13.45
N GLU A 87 1.20 11.90 -14.76
CA GLU A 87 1.68 13.16 -15.33
C GLU A 87 0.85 14.34 -14.78
N ASN A 88 -0.48 14.22 -14.77
CA ASN A 88 -1.36 15.25 -14.21
C ASN A 88 -1.13 15.47 -12.71
N ALA A 89 -0.97 14.41 -11.93
CA ALA A 89 -0.71 14.51 -10.50
C ALA A 89 0.65 15.17 -10.20
N GLN A 90 1.71 14.80 -10.93
CA GLN A 90 3.03 15.41 -10.80
C GLN A 90 3.03 16.87 -11.26
N GLU A 91 2.40 17.17 -12.38
CA GLU A 91 2.32 18.54 -12.91
C GLU A 91 1.61 19.48 -11.91
N LEU A 92 0.47 19.06 -11.35
CA LEU A 92 -0.30 19.87 -10.42
C LEU A 92 0.39 20.08 -9.06
N LEU A 93 1.14 19.10 -8.55
CA LEU A 93 1.68 19.14 -7.18
C LEU A 93 3.17 19.47 -7.10
N ALA A 94 3.96 19.03 -8.07
CA ALA A 94 5.42 19.22 -8.11
C ALA A 94 5.88 20.17 -9.23
N GLY A 95 5.26 20.12 -10.41
CA GLY A 95 5.68 20.91 -11.58
C GLY A 95 5.31 22.39 -11.48
N ASP A 96 4.02 22.71 -11.56
CA ASP A 96 3.50 24.08 -11.48
C ASP A 96 2.35 24.16 -10.47
N ARG A 97 2.72 24.33 -9.20
CA ARG A 97 1.77 24.44 -8.08
C ARG A 97 0.89 25.68 -8.17
N SER A 98 1.24 26.68 -8.98
CA SER A 98 0.37 27.83 -9.21
C SER A 98 -0.94 27.39 -9.87
N ARG A 99 -0.93 26.33 -10.71
CA ARG A 99 -2.13 25.79 -11.35
C ARG A 99 -3.13 25.25 -10.34
N ILE A 100 -2.69 24.37 -9.43
CA ILE A 100 -3.60 23.82 -8.41
C ILE A 100 -4.07 24.92 -7.44
N THR A 101 -3.22 25.92 -7.18
CA THR A 101 -3.58 27.08 -6.34
C THR A 101 -4.65 27.95 -7.01
N ALA A 102 -4.48 28.27 -8.29
CA ALA A 102 -5.46 29.01 -9.09
C ALA A 102 -6.81 28.27 -9.16
N TRP A 103 -6.80 26.95 -9.36
CA TRP A 103 -8.01 26.13 -9.30
C TRP A 103 -8.71 26.18 -7.93
N LEU A 104 -7.93 26.17 -6.84
CA LEU A 104 -8.48 26.32 -5.48
C LEU A 104 -9.15 27.69 -5.27
N GLU A 105 -8.68 28.72 -5.96
CA GLU A 105 -9.24 30.08 -5.97
C GLU A 105 -10.44 30.22 -6.92
N GLY A 106 -10.80 29.16 -7.65
CA GLY A 106 -11.92 29.13 -8.59
C GLY A 106 -11.58 29.60 -10.00
N GLU A 107 -10.29 29.75 -10.31
CA GLU A 107 -9.83 30.12 -11.65
C GLU A 107 -9.85 28.92 -12.61
N ALA A 108 -10.11 29.19 -13.88
CA ALA A 108 -10.02 28.18 -14.92
C ALA A 108 -8.58 27.70 -15.06
N LEU A 109 -8.38 26.39 -15.01
CA LEU A 109 -7.08 25.83 -15.40
C LEU A 109 -6.89 26.07 -16.91
N PRO A 110 -5.70 26.52 -17.35
CA PRO A 110 -5.40 26.51 -18.77
C PRO A 110 -5.58 25.08 -19.29
N ASP A 111 -6.06 24.96 -20.54
CA ASP A 111 -6.40 23.69 -21.17
C ASP A 111 -5.34 22.63 -20.85
N PRO A 112 -5.76 21.38 -20.52
CA PRO A 112 -4.81 20.31 -20.28
C PRO A 112 -3.85 20.28 -21.47
N ARG A 113 -2.54 20.34 -21.19
CA ARG A 113 -1.56 20.16 -22.25
C ARG A 113 -1.94 18.87 -22.96
N VAL A 114 -2.12 18.94 -24.28
CA VAL A 114 -2.20 17.74 -25.12
C VAL A 114 -1.00 16.91 -24.71
N PRO A 115 -1.17 15.66 -24.22
CA PRO A 115 -0.05 14.84 -23.79
C PRO A 115 0.97 14.87 -24.92
N GLY A 116 2.10 15.53 -24.70
CA GLY A 116 3.17 15.47 -25.66
C GLY A 116 3.59 14.01 -25.72
N ASP A 117 3.80 13.46 -26.91
CA ASP A 117 4.41 12.13 -27.11
C ASP A 117 5.81 12.00 -26.47
N ALA A 118 6.30 13.04 -25.79
CA ALA A 118 7.49 12.98 -24.96
C ALA A 118 7.27 11.97 -23.83
N GLU A 119 7.85 10.78 -23.96
CA GLU A 119 8.16 9.91 -22.82
C GLU A 119 8.90 10.74 -21.77
N HIS A 120 8.20 11.14 -20.72
CA HIS A 120 8.86 11.57 -19.50
C HIS A 120 9.33 10.29 -18.82
N PRO A 121 10.63 9.96 -18.84
CA PRO A 121 11.12 8.79 -18.14
C PRO A 121 10.75 8.95 -16.65
N SER A 122 10.27 7.87 -16.05
CA SER A 122 10.10 7.83 -14.61
C SER A 122 11.40 8.26 -13.94
N GLU A 123 11.33 9.16 -12.95
CA GLU A 123 12.48 9.56 -12.14
C GLU A 123 13.10 8.39 -11.37
N ILE A 124 12.37 7.28 -11.25
CA ILE A 124 12.83 6.01 -10.70
C ILE A 124 13.07 5.07 -11.88
N GLY A 125 14.28 4.50 -11.97
CA GLY A 125 14.63 3.55 -13.01
C GLY A 125 13.82 2.25 -12.93
N THR A 126 13.76 1.53 -14.04
CA THR A 126 13.04 0.25 -14.16
C THR A 126 13.54 -0.78 -13.16
N GLU A 127 14.86 -0.84 -12.94
CA GLU A 127 15.50 -1.80 -12.01
C GLU A 127 15.06 -1.56 -10.56
N GLU A 128 14.89 -0.32 -10.13
CA GLU A 128 14.41 0.02 -8.79
C GLU A 128 12.96 -0.42 -8.58
N PHE A 129 12.10 -0.28 -9.60
CA PHE A 129 10.74 -0.82 -9.52
C PHE A 129 10.72 -2.34 -9.43
N GLU A 130 11.58 -3.04 -10.18
CA GLU A 130 11.71 -4.49 -10.07
C GLU A 130 12.16 -4.91 -8.66
N ILE A 131 13.12 -4.21 -8.06
CA ILE A 131 13.55 -4.46 -6.69
C ILE A 131 12.37 -4.31 -5.72
N VAL A 132 11.58 -3.24 -5.82
CA VAL A 132 10.39 -3.02 -4.98
C VAL A 132 9.34 -4.10 -5.21
N ARG A 133 9.07 -4.45 -6.47
CA ARG A 133 8.13 -5.52 -6.83
C ARG A 133 8.50 -6.84 -6.19
N GLU A 134 9.74 -7.26 -6.40
CA GLU A 134 10.22 -8.58 -5.98
C GLU A 134 10.39 -8.69 -4.46
N ASN A 135 10.85 -7.62 -3.81
CA ASN A 135 11.18 -7.67 -2.38
C ASN A 135 10.03 -7.27 -1.48
N LEU A 136 9.05 -6.51 -1.98
CA LEU A 136 7.95 -5.97 -1.17
C LEU A 136 6.59 -6.38 -1.71
N LEU A 137 6.30 -6.12 -2.99
CA LEU A 137 4.95 -6.28 -3.53
C LEU A 137 4.52 -7.75 -3.65
N ILE A 138 5.33 -8.59 -4.30
CA ILE A 138 5.01 -10.02 -4.48
C ILE A 138 4.92 -10.75 -3.12
N PRO A 139 5.86 -10.56 -2.17
CA PRO A 139 5.71 -11.14 -0.83
C PRO A 139 4.44 -10.66 -0.11
N SER A 140 4.12 -9.36 -0.18
CA SER A 140 2.88 -8.80 0.38
C SER A 140 1.66 -9.48 -0.23
N TYR A 141 1.64 -9.61 -1.55
CA TYR A 141 0.58 -10.25 -2.30
C TYR A 141 0.38 -11.72 -1.96
N ALA A 142 1.46 -12.49 -1.81
CA ALA A 142 1.38 -13.88 -1.37
C ALA A 142 0.73 -14.00 0.03
N VAL A 143 1.04 -13.09 0.96
CA VAL A 143 0.41 -13.07 2.29
C VAL A 143 -1.08 -12.70 2.19
N MET A 144 -1.45 -11.77 1.32
CA MET A 144 -2.85 -11.39 1.08
C MET A 144 -3.66 -12.54 0.47
N LEU A 145 -3.12 -13.21 -0.54
CA LEU A 145 -3.69 -14.43 -1.11
C LEU A 145 -3.88 -15.51 -0.03
N LYS A 146 -2.87 -15.72 0.82
CA LYS A 146 -2.94 -16.71 1.89
C LYS A 146 -4.01 -16.37 2.93
N ALA A 147 -4.09 -15.11 3.34
CA ALA A 147 -5.12 -14.65 4.28
C ALA A 147 -6.52 -14.89 3.72
N TYR A 148 -6.73 -14.58 2.44
CA TYR A 148 -8.03 -14.79 1.78
C TYR A 148 -8.35 -16.27 1.58
N GLN A 149 -7.38 -17.11 1.21
CA GLN A 149 -7.55 -18.57 1.16
C GLN A 149 -8.02 -19.10 2.52
N LEU A 150 -7.35 -18.73 3.62
CA LEU A 150 -7.68 -19.21 4.96
C LEU A 150 -9.07 -18.75 5.40
N TYR A 151 -9.48 -17.55 4.98
CA TYR A 151 -10.84 -17.03 5.18
C TYR A 151 -11.88 -17.89 4.44
N LEU A 152 -11.65 -18.19 3.16
CA LEU A 152 -12.55 -19.03 2.34
C LEU A 152 -12.64 -20.48 2.82
N GLN A 153 -11.60 -20.99 3.50
CA GLN A 153 -11.60 -22.33 4.10
C GLN A 153 -12.42 -22.41 5.39
N GLY A 154 -12.84 -21.28 5.98
CA GLY A 154 -13.66 -21.27 7.19
C GLY A 154 -12.96 -21.87 8.41
N ARG A 155 -11.63 -21.81 8.48
CA ARG A 155 -10.86 -22.32 9.63
C ARG A 155 -11.21 -21.55 10.90
N SER A 156 -10.97 -22.17 12.07
CA SER A 156 -11.09 -21.44 13.34
C SER A 156 -10.15 -20.23 13.34
N PRO A 157 -10.56 -19.09 13.93
CA PRO A 157 -9.78 -17.86 13.92
C PRO A 157 -8.33 -18.02 14.36
N GLU A 158 -8.11 -18.71 15.48
CA GLU A 158 -6.78 -18.97 16.05
C GLU A 158 -5.92 -19.83 15.11
N SER A 159 -6.48 -20.93 14.59
CA SER A 159 -5.77 -21.85 13.70
C SER A 159 -5.42 -21.16 12.39
N GLY A 160 -6.39 -20.45 11.79
CA GLY A 160 -6.19 -19.67 10.57
C GLY A 160 -5.08 -18.63 10.76
N PHE A 161 -5.13 -17.85 11.85
CA PHE A 161 -4.14 -16.82 12.10
C PHE A 161 -2.74 -17.39 12.37
N ARG A 162 -2.62 -18.50 13.11
CA ARG A 162 -1.33 -19.18 13.33
C ARG A 162 -0.72 -19.67 12.00
N VAL A 163 -1.54 -20.21 11.10
CA VAL A 163 -1.07 -20.62 9.76
C VAL A 163 -0.63 -19.42 8.95
N LEU A 164 -1.36 -18.30 9.00
CA LEU A 164 -0.97 -17.07 8.30
C LEU A 164 0.36 -16.50 8.85
N ALA A 165 0.52 -16.45 10.16
CA ALA A 165 1.74 -15.96 10.80
C ALA A 165 2.95 -16.83 10.43
N GLY A 166 2.83 -18.15 10.54
CA GLY A 166 3.88 -19.07 10.10
C GLY A 166 4.21 -18.95 8.61
N PHE A 167 3.20 -18.75 7.76
CA PHE A 167 3.41 -18.48 6.34
C PHE A 167 4.18 -17.17 6.09
N ALA A 168 3.87 -16.10 6.83
CA ALA A 168 4.61 -14.84 6.72
C ALA A 168 6.04 -14.93 7.26
N GLU A 169 6.29 -15.76 8.27
CA GLU A 169 7.64 -16.09 8.76
C GLU A 169 8.49 -16.72 7.65
N GLU A 170 7.93 -17.65 6.87
CA GLU A 170 8.64 -18.29 5.75
C GLU A 170 9.08 -17.32 4.65
N LEU A 171 8.49 -16.12 4.62
CA LEU A 171 8.84 -14.99 3.74
C LEU A 171 9.67 -13.91 4.45
N PHE A 172 10.26 -14.23 5.60
CA PHE A 172 11.06 -13.35 6.44
C PHE A 172 10.33 -12.06 6.86
N ALA A 173 9.09 -12.20 7.31
CA ALA A 173 8.31 -11.20 8.05
C ALA A 173 8.12 -9.83 7.37
N ARG A 174 8.25 -9.73 6.03
CA ARG A 174 7.93 -8.50 5.26
C ARG A 174 6.44 -8.18 5.18
N GLY A 175 5.61 -9.03 5.76
CA GLY A 175 4.16 -8.96 5.75
C GLY A 175 3.53 -8.39 7.02
N SER A 176 4.19 -7.56 7.84
CA SER A 176 3.64 -7.16 9.15
C SER A 176 2.23 -6.54 9.06
N ARG A 177 2.00 -5.65 8.10
CA ARG A 177 0.68 -5.03 7.86
C ARG A 177 -0.31 -6.00 7.25
N GLU A 178 0.18 -6.87 6.38
CA GLU A 178 -0.56 -7.92 5.72
C GLU A 178 -1.06 -8.96 6.74
N VAL A 179 -0.21 -9.34 7.70
CA VAL A 179 -0.51 -10.21 8.83
C VAL A 179 -1.52 -9.55 9.74
N LEU A 180 -1.39 -8.24 10.03
CA LEU A 180 -2.38 -7.51 10.83
C LEU A 180 -3.74 -7.40 10.12
N LEU A 181 -3.75 -7.11 8.81
CA LEU A 181 -4.97 -7.09 8.01
C LEU A 181 -5.60 -8.49 7.93
N GLY A 182 -4.78 -9.53 7.80
CA GLY A 182 -5.22 -10.93 7.88
C GLY A 182 -5.73 -11.32 9.27
N ALA A 183 -5.17 -10.79 10.35
CA ALA A 183 -5.69 -10.95 11.70
C ALA A 183 -7.10 -10.35 11.83
N LEU A 184 -7.33 -9.18 11.24
CA LEU A 184 -8.67 -8.59 11.17
C LEU A 184 -9.62 -9.44 10.33
N LEU A 185 -9.18 -10.02 9.22
CA LEU A 185 -10.00 -10.89 8.39
C LEU A 185 -10.41 -12.18 9.13
N LEU A 186 -9.44 -12.85 9.75
CA LEU A 186 -9.58 -14.19 10.33
C LEU A 186 -10.11 -14.16 11.78
N ALA A 187 -9.58 -13.25 12.60
CA ALA A 187 -9.87 -13.13 14.03
C ALA A 187 -10.60 -11.83 14.42
N GLY A 188 -10.91 -10.97 13.45
CA GLY A 188 -11.71 -9.79 13.68
C GLY A 188 -13.13 -10.12 14.11
N ASN A 189 -13.70 -9.25 14.94
CA ASN A 189 -15.16 -9.22 15.13
C ASN A 189 -15.84 -8.72 13.83
N HIS A 190 -17.16 -8.54 13.85
CA HIS A 190 -17.90 -8.06 12.67
C HIS A 190 -17.24 -6.81 12.05
N THR A 191 -16.95 -5.80 12.87
CA THR A 191 -16.33 -4.55 12.42
C THR A 191 -14.90 -4.74 11.89
N GLY A 192 -14.08 -5.56 12.56
CA GLY A 192 -12.71 -5.83 12.13
C GLY A 192 -12.67 -6.56 10.79
N ARG A 193 -13.49 -7.61 10.65
CA ARG A 193 -13.59 -8.38 9.41
C ARG A 193 -14.12 -7.54 8.26
N GLU A 194 -15.16 -6.75 8.49
CA GLU A 194 -15.68 -5.82 7.47
C GLU A 194 -14.62 -4.82 7.04
N MET A 195 -13.82 -4.28 7.97
CA MET A 195 -12.71 -3.38 7.62
C MET A 195 -11.72 -4.06 6.69
N ALA A 196 -11.32 -5.31 6.99
CA ALA A 196 -10.40 -6.06 6.14
C ALA A 196 -10.98 -6.32 4.75
N LEU A 197 -12.24 -6.77 4.65
CA LEU A 197 -12.90 -7.03 3.37
C LEU A 197 -13.12 -5.75 2.54
N ASN A 198 -13.37 -4.60 3.17
CA ASN A 198 -13.46 -3.32 2.45
C ASN A 198 -12.11 -2.91 1.86
N ILE A 199 -11.04 -2.96 2.67
CA ILE A 199 -9.67 -2.65 2.22
C ILE A 199 -9.26 -3.58 1.08
N MET A 200 -9.52 -4.87 1.23
CA MET A 200 -9.24 -5.87 0.20
C MET A 200 -10.15 -5.75 -1.03
N LYS A 201 -11.23 -4.95 -0.96
CA LYS A 201 -12.29 -4.86 -1.98
C LYS A 201 -12.91 -6.23 -2.29
N LEU A 202 -13.16 -7.06 -1.27
CA LEU A 202 -13.70 -8.42 -1.39
C LEU A 202 -15.04 -8.62 -0.65
N ARG A 203 -15.79 -7.53 -0.43
CA ARG A 203 -17.14 -7.62 0.16
C ARG A 203 -18.16 -8.24 -0.77
N GLU A 204 -18.04 -7.94 -2.05
CA GLU A 204 -18.92 -8.46 -3.08
C GLU A 204 -18.26 -9.67 -3.73
N GLN A 205 -19.08 -10.63 -4.15
CA GLN A 205 -18.59 -11.76 -4.91
C GLN A 205 -17.98 -11.24 -6.22
N LYS A 206 -16.76 -11.68 -6.49
CA LYS A 206 -15.95 -11.28 -7.64
C LYS A 206 -15.56 -12.54 -8.41
N ASP A 207 -15.41 -12.40 -9.71
CA ASP A 207 -14.72 -13.40 -10.51
C ASP A 207 -13.24 -13.50 -10.10
N LEU A 208 -12.55 -14.51 -10.62
CA LEU A 208 -11.13 -14.74 -10.32
C LEU A 208 -10.30 -13.50 -10.64
N ALA A 209 -10.40 -12.95 -11.86
CA ALA A 209 -9.59 -11.83 -12.31
C ALA A 209 -9.74 -10.61 -11.38
N SER A 210 -10.98 -10.24 -11.07
CA SER A 210 -11.30 -9.13 -10.17
C SER A 210 -10.84 -9.37 -8.73
N THR A 211 -10.86 -10.63 -8.27
CA THR A 211 -10.35 -11.01 -6.94
C THR A 211 -8.85 -10.84 -6.85
N LEU A 212 -8.11 -11.36 -7.85
CA LEU A 212 -6.65 -11.28 -7.89
C LEU A 212 -6.18 -9.83 -8.00
N ASP A 213 -6.84 -9.02 -8.83
CA ASP A 213 -6.52 -7.59 -8.97
C ASP A 213 -6.83 -6.81 -7.69
N ALA A 214 -7.90 -7.16 -6.99
CA ALA A 214 -8.24 -6.53 -5.71
C ALA A 214 -7.16 -6.79 -4.63
N LEU A 215 -6.70 -8.04 -4.50
CA LEU A 215 -5.63 -8.43 -3.59
C LEU A 215 -4.28 -7.82 -3.98
N TRP A 216 -3.97 -7.73 -5.27
CA TRP A 216 -2.76 -7.08 -5.77
C TRP A 216 -2.74 -5.58 -5.43
N ASN A 217 -3.83 -4.87 -5.74
CA ASN A 217 -3.95 -3.45 -5.44
C ASN A 217 -3.86 -3.18 -3.93
N THR A 218 -4.45 -4.05 -3.10
CA THR A 218 -4.30 -3.97 -1.63
C THR A 218 -2.83 -4.05 -1.21
N SER A 219 -2.08 -4.98 -1.80
CA SER A 219 -0.66 -5.18 -1.53
C SER A 219 0.18 -3.96 -1.94
N PHE A 220 -0.24 -3.27 -3.01
CA PHE A 220 0.36 -2.02 -3.47
C PHE A 220 0.16 -0.89 -2.45
N ASP A 221 -1.06 -0.69 -1.96
CA ASP A 221 -1.39 0.31 -0.94
C ASP A 221 -0.62 0.05 0.37
N LEU A 222 -0.56 -1.21 0.81
CA LEU A 222 0.23 -1.59 1.98
C LEU A 222 1.73 -1.36 1.77
N THR A 223 2.24 -1.59 0.57
CA THR A 223 3.64 -1.30 0.22
C THR A 223 3.95 0.19 0.23
N HIS A 224 3.08 1.04 -0.33
CA HIS A 224 3.26 2.50 -0.33
C HIS A 224 3.21 3.07 1.07
N SER A 225 2.24 2.62 1.88
CA SER A 225 2.21 3.02 3.28
C SER A 225 3.52 2.63 4.01
N ARG A 226 4.18 1.54 3.63
CA ARG A 226 5.43 1.08 4.26
C ARG A 226 6.60 1.98 3.90
N VAL A 227 6.70 2.37 2.64
CA VAL A 227 7.68 3.37 2.16
C VAL A 227 7.60 4.64 2.99
N ALA A 228 6.39 5.14 3.27
CA ALA A 228 6.17 6.36 4.05
C ALA A 228 6.82 6.31 5.45
N THR A 229 6.79 5.15 6.08
CA THR A 229 7.26 4.97 7.47
C THR A 229 8.66 4.38 7.58
N MET A 230 9.19 3.84 6.48
CA MET A 230 10.50 3.20 6.44
C MET A 230 11.26 3.55 5.16
N PRO A 231 11.47 4.85 4.87
CA PRO A 231 12.17 5.30 3.67
C PRO A 231 13.65 4.90 3.66
N SER A 232 14.20 4.53 4.82
CA SER A 232 15.60 4.10 4.99
C SER A 232 15.84 2.62 4.75
N LEU A 233 14.85 1.86 4.29
CA LEU A 233 15.07 0.44 3.96
C LEU A 233 16.13 0.29 2.86
N PRO A 234 16.96 -0.77 2.90
CA PRO A 234 17.99 -1.00 1.89
C PRO A 234 17.43 -1.03 0.47
N GLU A 235 16.21 -1.54 0.29
CA GLU A 235 15.51 -1.57 -1.00
C GLU A 235 15.26 -0.19 -1.61
N PHE A 236 15.32 0.88 -0.82
CA PHE A 236 15.03 2.24 -1.25
C PHE A 236 16.27 3.10 -1.45
N ARG A 237 17.49 2.66 -1.08
CA ARG A 237 18.78 3.36 -1.32
C ARG A 237 18.76 4.90 -1.13
N GLY A 238 18.02 5.43 -0.16
CA GLY A 238 17.90 6.87 0.07
C GLY A 238 17.10 7.65 -1.01
N ALA A 239 16.27 6.96 -1.79
CA ALA A 239 15.46 7.54 -2.85
C ALA A 239 14.34 8.48 -2.36
N PHE A 240 14.08 8.52 -1.06
CA PHE A 240 12.97 9.29 -0.49
C PHE A 240 13.47 10.30 0.52
N GLU A 241 13.04 11.55 0.37
CA GLU A 241 13.28 12.61 1.33
C GLU A 241 12.26 12.56 2.46
N VAL A 242 12.70 12.80 3.69
CA VAL A 242 11.86 12.81 4.88
C VAL A 242 11.42 14.23 5.25
N PRO A 243 10.18 14.45 5.72
CA PRO A 243 9.14 13.46 6.00
C PRO A 243 8.48 12.88 4.73
N CYS A 244 8.32 11.56 4.71
CA CYS A 244 7.61 10.83 3.67
C CYS A 244 6.20 10.48 4.17
N VAL A 245 5.16 10.76 3.37
CA VAL A 245 3.77 10.57 3.79
C VAL A 245 2.97 9.89 2.68
N PHE A 246 2.26 8.83 3.05
CA PHE A 246 1.23 8.19 2.24
C PHE A 246 -0.12 8.86 2.48
N VAL A 247 -0.81 9.21 1.40
CA VAL A 247 -2.08 9.93 1.42
C VAL A 247 -3.15 9.10 0.73
N THR A 248 -4.24 8.86 1.44
CA THR A 248 -5.36 8.05 0.94
C THR A 248 -6.70 8.73 1.16
N ASP A 249 -7.63 8.49 0.23
CA ASP A 249 -9.06 8.79 0.42
C ASP A 249 -9.89 7.58 0.87
N ASP A 250 -9.27 6.40 0.94
CA ASP A 250 -9.94 5.21 1.45
C ASP A 250 -10.04 5.27 2.98
N ARG A 251 -11.26 5.52 3.46
CA ARG A 251 -11.58 5.64 4.88
C ARG A 251 -11.26 4.38 5.68
N HIS A 252 -11.42 3.20 5.09
CA HIS A 252 -11.13 1.94 5.77
C HIS A 252 -9.64 1.72 5.86
N LEU A 253 -8.91 1.97 4.77
CA LEU A 253 -7.45 1.88 4.73
C LEU A 253 -6.83 2.85 5.74
N GLY A 254 -7.15 4.14 5.71
CA GLY A 254 -6.50 5.04 6.67
C GLY A 254 -6.99 4.87 8.11
N ARG A 255 -8.19 4.30 8.37
CA ARG A 255 -8.55 3.82 9.73
C ARG A 255 -7.68 2.64 10.16
N PHE A 256 -7.41 1.70 9.26
CA PHE A 256 -6.48 0.61 9.50
C PHE A 256 -5.05 1.14 9.72
N LEU A 257 -4.58 2.10 8.94
CA LEU A 257 -3.26 2.69 9.14
C LEU A 257 -3.17 3.49 10.45
N GLN A 258 -4.26 4.13 10.90
CA GLN A 258 -4.30 4.86 12.18
C GLN A 258 -4.20 3.97 13.43
N ILE A 259 -4.56 2.69 13.33
CA ILE A 259 -4.36 1.75 14.46
C ILE A 259 -2.92 1.23 14.50
N LEU A 260 -2.12 1.50 13.46
CA LEU A 260 -0.71 1.17 13.38
C LEU A 260 0.14 2.30 13.95
N GLN A 261 1.13 1.93 14.74
CA GLN A 261 2.22 2.79 15.17
C GLN A 261 3.52 2.19 14.62
N PRO A 262 4.19 2.88 13.68
CA PRO A 262 5.46 2.40 13.15
C PRO A 262 6.49 2.24 14.27
N ALA A 263 7.03 1.03 14.41
CA ALA A 263 8.06 0.71 15.41
C ALA A 263 9.49 0.91 14.85
N GLY A 264 9.62 1.13 13.54
CA GLY A 264 10.89 1.19 12.83
C GLY A 264 11.37 -0.18 12.36
N ALA A 265 12.65 -0.25 11.95
CA ALA A 265 13.30 -1.48 11.57
C ALA A 265 13.96 -2.12 12.82
N MET A 266 13.57 -3.35 13.17
CA MET A 266 14.26 -4.12 14.21
C MET A 266 15.51 -4.75 13.61
N SER A 267 16.69 -4.45 14.18
CA SER A 267 17.95 -5.03 13.73
C SER A 267 18.04 -6.52 14.04
N MET A 268 18.22 -7.34 12.99
CA MET A 268 18.57 -8.75 13.09
C MET A 268 20.07 -8.93 13.36
N LYS A 269 20.46 -10.06 13.94
CA LYS A 269 21.85 -10.37 14.36
C LYS A 269 22.90 -10.27 13.24
N ARG A 270 22.55 -10.44 11.97
CA ARG A 270 23.46 -10.34 10.81
C ARG A 270 23.19 -9.15 9.89
N GLY A 271 22.57 -8.09 10.41
CA GLY A 271 22.41 -6.85 9.66
C GLY A 271 21.27 -6.90 8.65
N GLY A 272 20.05 -7.15 9.13
CA GLY A 272 18.80 -6.99 8.41
C GLY A 272 17.79 -6.24 9.28
N GLY A 273 16.74 -5.66 8.69
CA GLY A 273 15.69 -4.96 9.41
C GLY A 273 14.33 -5.64 9.26
N ILE A 274 13.71 -6.09 10.37
CA ILE A 274 12.29 -6.46 10.35
C ILE A 274 11.49 -5.17 10.44
N THR A 275 10.58 -4.97 9.49
CA THR A 275 9.66 -3.84 9.54
C THR A 275 8.57 -4.12 10.58
N GLY A 276 8.63 -3.46 11.73
CA GLY A 276 7.62 -3.61 12.78
C GLY A 276 6.61 -2.47 12.77
N ASP A 277 5.32 -2.82 12.92
CA ASP A 277 4.29 -1.88 13.35
C ASP A 277 3.68 -2.43 14.65
N HIS A 278 3.56 -1.58 15.67
CA HIS A 278 2.71 -1.88 16.81
C HIS A 278 1.26 -1.59 16.43
N ALA A 279 0.31 -2.42 16.86
CA ALA A 279 -1.10 -2.25 16.52
C ALA A 279 -2.01 -2.31 17.73
N TYR A 280 -2.94 -1.36 17.83
CA TYR A 280 -3.98 -1.39 18.87
C TYR A 280 -5.25 -2.09 18.37
N LEU A 281 -5.35 -3.41 18.62
CA LEU A 281 -6.41 -4.26 18.05
C LEU A 281 -7.62 -4.53 18.98
N LYS A 282 -7.58 -4.07 20.24
CA LYS A 282 -8.53 -4.49 21.30
C LYS A 282 -10.01 -4.37 20.92
N ARG A 283 -10.41 -3.38 20.12
CA ARG A 283 -11.83 -3.11 19.78
C ARG A 283 -12.28 -3.75 18.46
N VAL A 284 -11.37 -4.36 17.71
CA VAL A 284 -11.64 -4.88 16.35
C VAL A 284 -11.45 -6.40 16.26
N LEU A 285 -11.03 -7.06 17.34
CA LEU A 285 -10.95 -8.51 17.45
C LEU A 285 -12.18 -9.09 18.16
N GLN A 286 -12.40 -10.40 17.94
CA GLN A 286 -13.37 -11.18 18.72
C GLN A 286 -12.96 -11.26 20.20
N ASP A 287 -13.92 -11.50 21.09
CA ASP A 287 -13.66 -11.64 22.52
C ASP A 287 -12.68 -12.79 22.78
N GLY A 288 -11.69 -12.55 23.65
CA GLY A 288 -10.63 -13.52 23.96
C GLY A 288 -9.52 -13.64 22.90
N MET A 289 -9.69 -13.10 21.69
CA MET A 289 -8.68 -13.24 20.62
C MET A 289 -7.49 -12.30 20.77
N LEU A 290 -7.60 -11.20 21.52
CA LEU A 290 -6.50 -10.24 21.67
C LEU A 290 -5.23 -10.91 22.20
N ALA A 291 -5.34 -11.67 23.30
CA ALA A 291 -4.19 -12.36 23.89
C ALA A 291 -3.57 -13.36 22.92
N LYS A 292 -4.40 -14.09 22.15
CA LYS A 292 -3.95 -15.07 21.16
C LYS A 292 -3.25 -14.44 19.96
N VAL A 293 -3.77 -13.32 19.47
CA VAL A 293 -3.14 -12.57 18.38
C VAL A 293 -1.78 -12.03 18.83
N VAL A 294 -1.71 -11.45 20.04
CA VAL A 294 -0.45 -10.95 20.61
C VAL A 294 0.56 -12.07 20.77
N GLU A 295 0.16 -13.20 21.38
CA GLU A 295 1.00 -14.39 21.56
C GLU A 295 1.60 -14.89 20.24
N ILE A 296 0.77 -14.97 19.18
CA ILE A 296 1.21 -15.43 17.85
C ILE A 296 2.17 -14.43 17.20
N VAL A 297 1.90 -13.13 17.29
CA VAL A 297 2.76 -12.09 16.71
C VAL A 297 4.10 -12.00 17.44
N GLU A 298 4.09 -12.06 18.78
CA GLU A 298 5.32 -12.07 19.59
C GLU A 298 6.18 -13.28 19.28
N ALA A 299 5.60 -14.49 19.19
CA ALA A 299 6.34 -15.69 18.82
C ALA A 299 7.02 -15.56 17.45
N GLY A 300 6.33 -14.96 16.47
CA GLY A 300 6.90 -14.69 15.15
C GLY A 300 8.03 -13.66 15.18
N ASN A 301 7.86 -12.58 15.96
CA ASN A 301 8.90 -11.56 16.15
C ASN A 301 10.15 -12.16 16.82
N ASP A 302 9.99 -12.96 17.87
CA ASP A 302 11.10 -13.61 18.56
C ASP A 302 11.88 -14.54 17.64
N ARG A 303 11.20 -15.30 16.78
CA ARG A 303 11.85 -16.13 15.76
C ARG A 303 12.62 -15.28 14.75
N ALA A 304 11.99 -14.25 14.22
CA ALA A 304 12.60 -13.37 13.25
C ALA A 304 13.83 -12.63 13.82
N LEU A 305 13.80 -12.22 15.10
CA LEU A 305 14.95 -11.62 15.80
C LEU A 305 16.11 -12.61 15.99
N ASN A 306 15.80 -13.91 16.09
CA ASN A 306 16.77 -14.98 16.23
C ASN A 306 17.21 -15.61 14.90
N GLU A 307 16.71 -15.11 13.77
CA GLU A 307 17.12 -15.55 12.45
C GLU A 307 18.62 -15.26 12.23
N THR A 308 19.33 -16.24 11.66
CA THR A 308 20.78 -16.21 11.43
C THR A 308 21.18 -16.28 9.96
N THR A 309 20.20 -16.48 9.07
CA THR A 309 20.37 -16.45 7.62
C THR A 309 20.91 -15.08 7.18
N ASP A 310 21.81 -15.08 6.18
CA ASP A 310 22.34 -13.86 5.60
C ASP A 310 21.27 -13.06 4.86
N VAL A 311 21.35 -11.72 4.85
CA VAL A 311 20.31 -10.86 4.27
C VAL A 311 20.14 -11.04 2.76
N GLU A 312 21.23 -11.30 2.03
CA GLU A 312 21.14 -11.58 0.59
C GLU A 312 20.43 -12.90 0.33
N ASP A 313 20.73 -13.91 1.15
CA ASP A 313 20.06 -15.21 1.11
C ASP A 313 18.59 -15.11 1.50
N MET A 314 18.26 -14.33 2.53
CA MET A 314 16.88 -14.05 2.93
C MET A 314 16.10 -13.41 1.79
N ALA A 315 16.67 -12.40 1.13
CA ALA A 315 16.05 -11.74 -0.02
C ALA A 315 15.86 -12.70 -1.20
N ARG A 316 16.84 -13.58 -1.47
CA ARG A 316 16.76 -14.60 -2.51
C ARG A 316 15.66 -15.63 -2.22
N ILE A 317 15.65 -16.21 -1.02
CA ILE A 317 14.65 -17.21 -0.59
C ILE A 317 13.25 -16.58 -0.59
N ARG A 318 13.11 -15.35 -0.07
CA ARG A 318 11.84 -14.62 -0.07
C ARG A 318 11.28 -14.46 -1.47
N ARG A 319 12.08 -13.97 -2.43
CA ARG A 319 11.66 -13.80 -3.82
C ARG A 319 11.20 -15.11 -4.44
N TYR A 320 11.99 -16.17 -4.25
CA TYR A 320 11.68 -17.50 -4.78
C TYR A 320 10.37 -18.06 -4.19
N ARG A 321 10.25 -18.07 -2.86
CA ARG A 321 9.06 -18.60 -2.17
C ARG A 321 7.81 -17.79 -2.45
N ALA A 322 7.91 -16.45 -2.44
CA ALA A 322 6.75 -15.59 -2.66
C ALA A 322 6.13 -15.80 -4.04
N ARG A 323 6.95 -15.96 -5.08
CA ARG A 323 6.47 -16.29 -6.44
C ARG A 323 5.80 -17.66 -6.47
N ALA A 324 6.48 -18.69 -5.96
CA ALA A 324 5.93 -20.05 -5.93
C ALA A 324 4.61 -20.13 -5.15
N TYR A 325 4.50 -19.42 -4.02
CA TYR A 325 3.27 -19.35 -3.25
C TYR A 325 2.18 -18.54 -3.93
N ALA A 326 2.51 -17.41 -4.56
CA ALA A 326 1.54 -16.65 -5.34
C ALA A 326 0.93 -17.52 -6.44
N ASP A 327 1.76 -18.18 -7.26
CA ASP A 327 1.31 -19.06 -8.35
C ASP A 327 0.42 -20.20 -7.82
N GLN A 328 0.84 -20.86 -6.75
CA GLN A 328 0.06 -21.93 -6.13
C GLN A 328 -1.30 -21.44 -5.59
N LEU A 329 -1.32 -20.28 -4.95
CA LEU A 329 -2.52 -19.72 -4.34
C LEU A 329 -3.48 -19.16 -5.40
N GLU A 330 -2.98 -18.58 -6.48
CA GLU A 330 -3.79 -18.20 -7.64
C GLU A 330 -4.43 -19.44 -8.28
N GLY A 331 -3.67 -20.52 -8.47
CA GLY A 331 -4.21 -21.79 -8.97
C GLY A 331 -5.31 -22.36 -8.06
N TRP A 332 -5.09 -22.35 -6.74
CA TRP A 332 -6.11 -22.78 -5.78
C TRP A 332 -7.38 -21.92 -5.82
N LEU A 333 -7.24 -20.60 -6.00
CA LEU A 333 -8.41 -19.71 -6.13
C LEU A 333 -9.16 -19.95 -7.44
N ALA A 334 -8.45 -20.21 -8.54
CA ALA A 334 -9.04 -20.51 -9.83
C ALA A 334 -9.94 -21.75 -9.76
N GLU A 335 -9.45 -22.84 -9.15
CA GLU A 335 -10.21 -24.07 -8.93
C GLU A 335 -11.52 -23.85 -8.13
N ARG A 336 -11.60 -22.78 -7.35
CA ARG A 336 -12.72 -22.52 -6.43
C ARG A 336 -13.69 -21.43 -6.89
N LEU A 337 -13.23 -20.50 -7.73
CA LEU A 337 -14.04 -19.38 -8.21
C LEU A 337 -14.57 -19.60 -9.63
N ASP A 338 -13.89 -20.41 -10.44
CA ASP A 338 -14.29 -20.72 -11.82
C ASP A 338 -14.94 -22.12 -11.95
N GLY A 339 -14.99 -22.92 -10.88
CA GLY A 339 -15.62 -24.25 -10.80
C GLY A 339 -16.95 -24.25 -10.05
#